data_AF-A0A9P5Q233-F1
#
_entry.id   AF-A0A9P5Q233-F1
#
_cell.length_a   1.000
_cell.length_b   1.000
_cell.length_c   1.000
_cell.angle_alpha   90.00
_cell.angle_beta   90.00
_cell.angle_gamma   90.00
#
_symmetry.space_group_name_H-M   'P 1'
#
loop_
_entity.id
_entity.type
_entity.pdbx_description
1 polymer ?
#
loop_
_entity_poly.entity_id
_entity_poly.type
_entity_poly.pdbx_seq_one_letter_code
_entity_poly.pdbx_strand_id
1 'polypeptide(L)'
;VNCIYYGQLDKILVLIIPDNEFWLEHCNTMKLLALITPCQTGGKDATKELVQYTETTAQIVTDLQNVFATVGHVKTQKQYGIIDRSVVSASTTFIE
;
A
#
# COMPACT_ATOMS: atom_id res chain seq x y z
N VAL A 1 14.68 9.17 10.41
CA VAL A 1 14.75 7.81 9.84
C VAL A 1 13.46 7.61 9.08
N ASN A 2 13.49 7.44 7.76
CA ASN A 2 12.27 7.10 7.02
C ASN A 2 11.98 5.62 7.28
N CYS A 3 10.87 5.33 7.97
CA CYS A 3 10.42 3.96 8.16
C CYS A 3 9.81 3.46 6.85
N ILE A 4 10.26 2.31 6.34
CA ILE A 4 9.69 1.65 5.17
C ILE A 4 8.65 0.64 5.65
N TYR A 5 7.45 0.73 5.08
CA TYR A 5 6.35 -0.19 5.36
C TYR A 5 5.88 -0.83 4.06
N TYR A 6 5.55 -2.12 4.15
CA TYR A 6 4.97 -2.87 3.04
C TYR A 6 3.62 -3.42 3.46
N GLY A 7 2.72 -3.58 2.48
CA GLY A 7 1.40 -4.14 2.69
C GLY A 7 0.82 -4.65 1.38
N GLN A 8 -0.21 -5.49 1.50
CA GLN A 8 -1.00 -5.96 0.38
C GLN A 8 -2.13 -4.97 0.15
N LEU A 9 -2.22 -4.40 -1.06
CA LEU A 9 -3.36 -3.59 -1.46
C LEU A 9 -4.55 -4.50 -1.74
N ASP A 10 -5.53 -4.51 -0.83
CA ASP A 10 -6.71 -5.37 -0.93
C ASP A 10 -7.77 -4.75 -1.84
N LYS A 11 -8.03 -3.44 -1.67
CA LYS A 11 -9.03 -2.68 -2.44
C LYS A 11 -8.66 -1.21 -2.56
N ILE A 12 -9.10 -0.59 -3.66
CA ILE A 12 -9.22 0.86 -3.77
C ILE A 12 -10.70 1.21 -3.56
N LEU A 13 -10.96 2.13 -2.63
CA LEU A 13 -12.29 2.62 -2.31
C LEU A 13 -12.44 4.04 -2.83
N VAL A 14 -13.59 4.33 -3.42
CA VAL A 14 -13.98 5.69 -3.82
C VAL A 14 -14.85 6.27 -2.72
N LEU A 15 -14.40 7.34 -2.09
CA LEU A 15 -15.17 8.10 -1.12
C LEU A 15 -15.62 9.42 -1.76
N ILE A 16 -16.93 9.59 -1.91
CA ILE A 16 -17.52 10.85 -2.34
C ILE A 16 -17.96 11.59 -1.09
N ILE A 17 -17.37 12.76 -0.84
CA ILE A 17 -17.70 13.57 0.33
C ILE A 17 -18.95 14.38 -0.01
N PRO A 18 -20.04 14.25 0.77
CA PRO A 18 -21.29 14.92 0.46
C PRO A 18 -21.17 16.43 0.64
N ASP A 19 -22.06 17.17 -0.03
CA ASP A 19 -22.21 18.60 0.17
C ASP A 19 -22.84 18.89 1.54
N ASN A 20 -22.01 19.23 2.51
CA ASN A 20 -22.45 19.58 3.85
C ASN A 20 -21.46 20.56 4.49
N GLU A 21 -21.96 21.56 5.21
CA GLU A 21 -21.15 22.58 5.88
C GLU A 21 -20.11 22.00 6.84
N PHE A 22 -20.36 20.82 7.42
CA PHE A 22 -19.39 20.13 8.26
C PHE A 22 -18.08 19.81 7.53
N TRP A 23 -18.16 19.48 6.23
CA TRP A 23 -16.99 19.06 5.44
C TRP A 23 -16.20 20.22 4.84
N LEU A 24 -16.72 21.45 4.86
CA LEU A 24 -16.06 22.67 4.38
C LEU A 24 -15.32 22.49 3.05
N GLU A 25 -14.01 22.69 3.02
CA GLU A 25 -13.11 22.58 1.87
C GLU A 25 -12.99 21.18 1.27
N HIS A 26 -13.56 20.17 1.92
CA HIS A 26 -13.60 18.80 1.43
C HIS A 26 -14.95 18.44 0.82
N CYS A 27 -15.97 19.30 0.89
CA CYS A 27 -17.28 19.01 0.31
C CYS A 27 -17.21 18.80 -1.21
N ASN A 28 -18.07 17.94 -1.74
CA ASN A 28 -18.15 17.62 -3.17
C ASN A 28 -16.83 17.11 -3.79
N THR A 29 -15.86 16.67 -2.97
CA THR A 29 -14.62 16.08 -3.46
C THR A 29 -14.71 14.56 -3.50
N MET A 30 -13.98 13.97 -4.44
CA MET A 30 -13.71 12.53 -4.46
C MET A 30 -12.35 12.28 -3.80
N LYS A 31 -12.29 11.31 -2.90
CA LYS A 31 -11.06 10.76 -2.33
C LYS A 31 -10.91 9.30 -2.72
N LEU A 32 -9.69 8.88 -3.04
CA LEU A 32 -9.34 7.48 -3.23
C LEU A 32 -8.66 6.97 -1.97
N LEU A 33 -9.19 5.91 -1.39
CA LEU A 33 -8.63 5.27 -0.20
C LEU A 33 -8.11 3.89 -0.56
N ALA A 34 -7.00 3.50 0.06
CA ALA A 34 -6.43 2.17 -0.04
C ALA A 34 -6.80 1.37 1.22
N LEU A 35 -7.44 0.22 1.04
CA LEU A 35 -7.55 -0.81 2.06
C LEU A 35 -6.31 -1.70 1.94
N ILE A 36 -5.47 -1.71 2.98
CA ILE A 36 -4.18 -2.40 2.97
C ILE A 36 -4.12 -3.37 4.15
N THR A 37 -3.65 -4.59 3.90
CA THR A 37 -3.22 -5.53 4.93
C THR A 37 -1.70 -5.42 5.12
N PRO A 38 -1.20 -4.81 6.21
CA PRO A 38 0.23 -4.58 6.39
C PRO A 38 1.02 -5.88 6.60
N CYS A 39 2.23 -5.92 6.06
CA CYS A 39 3.18 -7.03 6.19
C CYS A 39 4.14 -6.76 7.35
N GLN A 40 4.35 -7.73 8.24
CA GLN A 40 5.33 -7.59 9.33
C GLN A 40 6.76 -7.82 8.81
N THR A 41 7.40 -6.76 8.29
CA THR A 41 8.76 -6.80 7.75
C THR A 41 9.84 -6.29 8.72
N GLY A 42 9.45 -5.82 9.91
CA GLY A 42 10.37 -5.24 10.90
C GLY A 42 11.02 -3.93 10.45
N GLY A 43 10.41 -3.21 9.51
CA GLY A 43 10.93 -1.93 9.00
C GLY A 43 12.12 -2.05 8.04
N LYS A 44 12.42 -3.28 7.58
CA LYS A 44 13.47 -3.53 6.59
C LYS A 44 13.11 -2.95 5.22
N ASP A 45 14.14 -2.69 4.42
CA ASP A 45 14.03 -2.05 3.11
C ASP A 45 14.43 -3.03 1.99
N ALA A 46 13.46 -3.44 1.17
CA ALA A 46 13.65 -4.42 0.11
C ALA A 46 14.49 -3.90 -1.07
N THR A 47 14.77 -2.60 -1.13
CA THR A 47 15.73 -2.03 -2.09
C THR A 47 17.18 -2.28 -1.67
N LYS A 48 17.42 -2.60 -0.39
CA LYS A 48 18.76 -2.75 0.20
C LYS A 48 19.10 -4.18 0.57
N GLU A 49 18.10 -4.96 0.97
CA GLU A 49 18.30 -6.32 1.46
C GLU A 49 17.13 -7.24 1.11
N LEU A 50 17.31 -8.54 1.37
CA LEU A 50 16.23 -9.51 1.26
C LEU A 50 15.21 -9.27 2.39
N VAL A 51 14.00 -8.88 2.02
CA VAL A 51 12.89 -8.70 2.95
C VAL A 51 11.89 -9.82 2.82
N GLN A 52 11.52 -10.38 3.97
CA GLN A 52 10.60 -11.49 4.09
C GLN A 52 9.61 -11.25 5.23
N TYR A 53 8.42 -11.82 5.13
CA TYR A 53 7.44 -11.84 6.20
C TYR A 53 6.62 -13.14 6.17
N THR A 54 6.14 -13.54 7.34
CA THR A 54 5.20 -14.66 7.51
C THR A 54 3.84 -14.19 8.01
N GLU A 55 3.81 -13.06 8.71
CA GLU A 55 2.64 -12.53 9.38
C GLU A 55 2.21 -11.20 8.78
N THR A 56 0.91 -10.95 8.87
CA THR A 56 0.28 -9.67 8.55
C THR A 56 -0.45 -9.14 9.79
N THR A 57 -0.79 -7.86 9.78
CA THR A 57 -1.62 -7.26 10.85
C THR A 57 -3.04 -7.02 10.37
N ALA A 58 -3.88 -6.44 11.23
CA ALA A 58 -5.21 -5.98 10.85
C ALA A 58 -5.16 -5.00 9.66
N GLN A 59 -6.21 -5.05 8.84
CA GLN A 59 -6.40 -4.14 7.73
C GLN A 59 -6.47 -2.68 8.20
N ILE A 60 -5.92 -1.80 7.39
CA ILE A 60 -5.97 -0.35 7.59
C ILE A 60 -6.54 0.32 6.35
N VAL A 61 -7.21 1.46 6.55
CA VAL A 61 -7.63 2.35 5.47
C VAL A 61 -6.74 3.59 5.53
N THR A 62 -6.17 3.97 4.39
CA THR A 62 -5.35 5.18 4.25
C THR A 62 -5.68 5.89 2.95
N ASP A 63 -5.29 7.15 2.81
CA ASP A 63 -5.35 7.84 1.52
C ASP A 63 -4.43 7.13 0.52
N LEU A 64 -4.90 6.91 -0.71
CA LEU A 64 -4.11 6.23 -1.75
C LEU A 64 -2.80 6.97 -2.05
N GLN A 65 -2.75 8.30 -1.83
CA GLN A 65 -1.53 9.11 -1.99
C GLN A 65 -0.40 8.71 -1.03
N ASN A 66 -0.69 7.99 0.04
CA ASN A 66 0.33 7.46 0.95
C ASN A 66 0.99 6.17 0.43
N VAL A 67 0.53 5.63 -0.71
CA VAL A 67 1.14 4.46 -1.36
C VAL A 67 2.16 4.94 -2.38
N PHE A 68 3.44 4.66 -2.12
CA PHE A 68 4.55 5.18 -2.92
C PHE A 68 4.88 4.32 -4.15
N ALA A 69 4.72 3.01 -4.05
CA ALA A 69 5.07 2.08 -5.12
C ALA A 69 4.33 0.75 -4.99
N THR A 70 4.15 0.09 -6.13
CA THR A 70 3.78 -1.32 -6.20
C THR A 70 5.05 -2.16 -6.31
N VAL A 71 5.18 -3.17 -5.47
CA VAL A 71 6.31 -4.11 -5.48
C VAL A 71 5.81 -5.53 -5.70
N GLY A 72 6.68 -6.40 -6.22
CA GLY A 72 6.35 -7.81 -6.31
C GLY A 72 6.40 -8.47 -4.94
N HIS A 73 5.57 -9.49 -4.71
CA HIS A 73 5.75 -10.41 -3.60
C HIS A 73 5.52 -11.85 -4.06
N VAL A 74 6.24 -12.80 -3.47
CA VAL A 74 6.15 -14.20 -3.87
C VAL A 74 6.17 -15.11 -2.65
N LYS A 75 5.29 -16.09 -2.63
CA LYS A 75 5.26 -17.13 -1.60
C LYS A 75 6.25 -18.24 -1.93
N THR A 76 7.15 -18.55 -1.01
CA THR A 76 8.10 -19.67 -1.11
C THR A 76 8.29 -20.32 0.27
N GLN A 77 8.31 -21.65 0.33
CA GLN A 77 8.63 -22.42 1.54
C GLN A 77 7.94 -21.94 2.84
N LYS A 78 6.70 -21.44 2.74
CA LYS A 78 5.82 -20.90 3.82
C LYS A 78 5.99 -19.43 4.19
N GLN A 79 6.87 -18.69 3.55
CA GLN A 79 7.07 -17.26 3.77
C GLN A 79 6.86 -16.47 2.47
N TYR A 80 6.62 -15.18 2.61
CA TYR A 80 6.58 -14.26 1.48
C TYR A 80 7.89 -13.50 1.40
N GLY A 81 8.47 -13.42 0.20
CA GLY A 81 9.57 -12.52 -0.12
C GLY A 81 9.05 -11.30 -0.86
N ILE A 82 9.59 -10.12 -0.53
CA ILE A 82 9.32 -8.88 -1.26
C ILE A 82 10.37 -8.69 -2.35
N ILE A 83 9.91 -8.38 -3.55
CA ILE A 83 10.72 -8.09 -4.72
C ILE A 83 10.49 -6.62 -5.07
N ASP A 84 11.31 -5.76 -4.49
CA ASP A 84 11.28 -4.34 -4.76
C ASP A 84 12.32 -4.01 -5.84
N ARG A 85 11.82 -3.79 -7.06
CA ARG A 85 12.62 -3.26 -8.19
C ARG A 85 12.24 -1.82 -8.52
N SER A 86 11.67 -1.08 -7.57
CA SER A 86 11.29 0.33 -7.78
C SER A 86 12.46 1.20 -8.26
N VAL A 87 13.70 0.81 -7.96
CA VAL A 87 14.93 1.45 -8.47
C VAL A 87 15.09 1.35 -10.00
N VAL A 88 14.29 0.52 -10.70
CA VAL A 88 14.34 0.30 -12.16
C VAL A 88 12.96 0.48 -12.83
N SER A 89 12.05 1.22 -12.21
CA SER A 89 10.71 1.52 -12.78
C SER A 89 9.78 0.30 -12.87
N ALA A 90 9.21 -0.12 -11.73
CA ALA A 90 8.03 -0.98 -11.77
C ALA A 90 6.80 -0.13 -12.11
N SER A 91 6.31 -0.21 -13.35
CA SER A 91 5.04 0.41 -13.77
C SER A 91 3.90 -0.59 -13.57
N THR A 92 2.85 -0.19 -12.87
CA THR A 92 1.64 -1.02 -12.72
C THR A 92 0.76 -0.73 -13.93
N THR A 93 0.60 -1.69 -14.85
CA THR A 93 -0.39 -1.60 -15.93
C THR A 93 -1.67 -2.27 -15.45
N PHE A 94 -2.76 -1.51 -15.40
CA PHE A 94 -4.09 -2.09 -15.29
C PHE A 94 -4.45 -2.70 -16.65
N ILE A 95 -4.76 -4.00 -16.67
CA ILE A 95 -5.25 -4.72 -17.84
C ILE A 95 -6.74 -4.99 -17.64
N GLU A 96 -7.54 -4.68 -18.66
CA GLU A 96 -8.96 -5.04 -18.75
C GLU A 96 -9.16 -6.54 -18.95
#